data_AF-A0A7W0JCK6-F1
#
_entry.id   AF-A0A7W0JCK6-F1
#
_cell.length_a   1.000
_cell.length_b   1.000
_cell.length_c   1.000
_cell.angle_alpha   90.00
_cell.angle_beta   90.00
_cell.angle_gamma   90.00
#
_symmetry.space_group_name_H-M   'P 1'
#
loop_
_entity.id
_entity.type
_entity.pdbx_description
1 polymer ?
#
loop_
_entity_poly.entity_id
_entity_poly.type
_entity_poly.pdbx_seq_one_letter_code
_entity_poly.pdbx_strand_id
1 'polypeptide(L)'
;MEDKFSHQEVLRHLVELKYQTTGRMQPRGFKEASVDVIKHSRLAFETTSKDQSKPTKPVTLHLFVDQPTYESMRIEDDEGRLKGVFGNSWSLSDLESLAKTDDKIQRVYGQITDHLTEVLLRDGDCQNEQISTLELNVYKSARSAIKFNNKYVLLVGDAESGLVLERGFNKGLKGAAICAQAVSTYFQNENLKDEGMPESFVSYENETLEIFESELRFAKIKNVALNTVEKSLNGSRMVKETSFKMSETSSNASSKVFSSSKWDNGNNADTTSSCIVS
;
A
#
# COMPACT_ATOMS: atom_id res chain seq x y z
N MET A 1 8.91 -18.26 27.89
CA MET A 1 7.68 -17.77 27.23
C MET A 1 7.68 -18.47 25.88
N GLU A 2 6.82 -19.47 25.67
CA GLU A 2 6.78 -20.18 24.39
C GLU A 2 6.48 -19.19 23.26
N ASP A 3 7.19 -19.34 22.15
CA ASP A 3 7.00 -18.47 21.00
C ASP A 3 5.60 -18.72 20.44
N LYS A 4 4.78 -17.67 20.39
CA LYS A 4 3.37 -17.79 19.96
C LYS A 4 3.26 -18.12 18.47
N PHE A 5 4.26 -17.70 17.70
CA PHE A 5 4.31 -17.85 16.26
C PHE A 5 5.53 -18.67 15.86
N SER A 6 5.37 -19.64 14.97
CA SER A 6 6.50 -20.28 14.28
C SER A 6 6.99 -19.45 13.10
N HIS A 7 6.15 -18.54 12.61
CA HIS A 7 6.49 -17.60 11.55
C HIS A 7 5.74 -16.29 11.75
N GLN A 8 6.45 -15.18 11.61
CA GLN A 8 5.85 -13.85 11.55
C GLN A 8 6.74 -12.94 10.69
N GLU A 9 6.20 -12.39 9.62
CA GLU A 9 6.91 -11.41 8.78
C GLU A 9 5.95 -10.37 8.21
N VAL A 10 6.43 -9.14 8.07
CA VAL A 10 5.74 -8.07 7.36
C VAL A 10 6.15 -8.14 5.89
N LEU A 11 5.22 -8.42 4.97
CA LEU A 11 5.56 -8.47 3.55
C LEU A 11 5.54 -7.09 2.90
N ARG A 12 4.59 -6.23 3.31
CA ARG A 12 4.35 -4.90 2.74
C ARG A 12 3.62 -3.97 3.71
N HIS A 13 3.68 -2.69 3.39
CA HIS A 13 2.91 -1.64 4.05
C HIS A 13 1.98 -0.97 3.03
N LEU A 14 0.79 -0.63 3.49
CA LEU A 14 -0.25 0.02 2.71
C LEU A 14 -0.75 1.27 3.42
N VAL A 15 -1.22 2.22 2.62
CA VAL A 15 -2.17 3.26 3.01
C VAL A 15 -3.49 2.95 2.33
N GLU A 16 -4.55 2.82 3.11
CA GLU A 16 -5.92 2.71 2.63
C GLU A 16 -6.60 4.06 2.73
N LEU A 17 -7.19 4.52 1.62
CA LEU A 17 -8.15 5.61 1.60
C LEU A 17 -9.55 5.01 1.40
N LYS A 18 -10.41 5.17 2.39
CA LYS A 18 -11.83 4.79 2.32
C LYS A 18 -12.66 6.03 2.01
N TYR A 19 -13.51 5.93 1.01
CA TYR A 19 -14.42 7.00 0.60
C TYR A 19 -15.68 6.39 0.00
N GLN A 20 -16.71 7.22 -0.20
CA GLN A 20 -17.92 6.82 -0.89
C GLN A 20 -17.91 7.35 -2.32
N THR A 21 -18.67 6.73 -3.21
CA THR A 21 -18.93 7.24 -4.56
C THR A 21 -20.41 7.13 -4.87
N THR A 22 -20.93 8.03 -5.69
CA THR A 22 -22.32 8.02 -6.16
C THR A 22 -22.38 7.64 -7.65
N GLY A 23 -23.54 7.17 -8.11
CA GLY A 23 -23.82 7.01 -9.54
C GLY A 23 -23.22 5.76 -10.21
N ARG A 24 -22.90 5.89 -11.52
CA ARG A 24 -22.47 4.79 -12.40
C ARG A 24 -20.96 4.50 -12.36
N MET A 25 -20.21 5.16 -11.47
CA MET A 25 -18.77 4.97 -11.36
C MET A 25 -18.45 3.49 -11.11
N GLN A 26 -17.54 2.96 -11.93
CA GLN A 26 -16.94 1.64 -11.75
C GLN A 26 -15.55 1.83 -11.15
N PRO A 27 -15.21 1.10 -10.08
CA PRO A 27 -13.87 1.16 -9.52
C PRO A 27 -12.85 0.60 -10.53
N ARG A 28 -11.61 1.05 -10.42
CA ARG A 28 -10.48 0.54 -11.18
C ARG A 28 -10.15 -0.86 -10.70
N GLY A 29 -10.33 -1.85 -11.57
CA GLY A 29 -9.81 -3.18 -11.35
C GLY A 29 -8.28 -3.17 -11.32
N PHE A 30 -7.68 -4.19 -10.70
CA PHE A 30 -6.22 -4.35 -10.59
C PHE A 30 -5.48 -4.24 -11.96
N LYS A 31 -6.12 -4.66 -13.05
CA LYS A 31 -5.58 -4.55 -14.42
C LYS A 31 -5.59 -3.11 -14.94
N GLU A 32 -6.63 -2.33 -14.68
CA GLU A 32 -6.68 -0.91 -15.05
C GLU A 32 -5.72 -0.08 -14.19
N ALA A 33 -5.65 -0.38 -12.89
CA ALA A 33 -4.64 0.11 -11.97
C ALA A 33 -3.21 -0.11 -12.52
N SER A 34 -2.91 -1.30 -13.08
CA SER A 34 -1.60 -1.62 -13.66
C SER A 34 -1.21 -0.76 -14.87
N VAL A 35 -2.17 -0.12 -15.56
CA VAL A 35 -1.91 0.82 -16.66
C VAL A 35 -1.60 2.22 -16.11
N ASP A 36 -2.29 2.65 -15.05
CA ASP A 36 -2.02 3.96 -14.40
C ASP A 36 -0.75 3.96 -13.54
N VAL A 37 -0.27 2.79 -13.14
CA VAL A 37 1.06 2.57 -12.57
C VAL A 37 2.16 3.18 -13.45
N ILE A 38 2.00 3.12 -14.79
CA ILE A 38 2.95 3.70 -15.76
C ILE A 38 2.90 5.24 -15.73
N LYS A 39 1.75 5.84 -15.40
CA LYS A 39 1.57 7.30 -15.36
C LYS A 39 1.97 7.92 -14.02
N HIS A 40 1.62 7.27 -12.91
CA HIS A 40 1.77 7.82 -11.55
C HIS A 40 2.91 7.20 -10.75
N SER A 41 3.68 6.30 -11.36
CA SER A 41 4.90 5.69 -10.80
C SER A 41 4.72 4.91 -9.48
N ARG A 42 3.50 4.48 -9.13
CA ARG A 42 3.22 3.60 -7.98
C ARG A 42 2.02 2.70 -8.25
N LEU A 43 1.98 1.55 -7.57
CA LEU A 43 0.87 0.61 -7.64
C LEU A 43 -0.24 1.04 -6.68
N ALA A 44 -1.36 1.46 -7.26
CA ALA A 44 -2.58 1.83 -6.56
C ALA A 44 -3.74 1.04 -7.15
N PHE A 45 -4.60 0.43 -6.35
CA PHE A 45 -5.78 -0.28 -6.86
C PHE A 45 -7.01 -0.04 -5.98
N GLU A 46 -8.19 -0.16 -6.57
CA GLU A 46 -9.45 0.03 -5.85
C GLU A 46 -10.14 -1.30 -5.57
N THR A 47 -10.83 -1.35 -4.43
CA THR A 47 -11.77 -2.42 -4.10
C THR A 47 -13.11 -1.81 -3.70
N THR A 48 -14.21 -2.45 -4.10
CA THR A 48 -15.58 -2.01 -3.74
C THR A 48 -16.39 -3.13 -3.13
N SER A 49 -17.45 -2.75 -2.40
CA SER A 49 -18.46 -3.71 -1.99
C SER A 49 -19.20 -4.27 -3.20
N LYS A 50 -19.46 -5.59 -3.19
CA LYS A 50 -20.22 -6.28 -4.24
C LYS A 50 -21.69 -5.82 -4.36
N ASP A 51 -22.21 -5.13 -3.35
CA ASP A 51 -23.58 -4.64 -3.33
C ASP A 51 -23.72 -3.39 -4.21
N GLN A 52 -24.22 -3.59 -5.43
CA GLN A 52 -24.50 -2.51 -6.38
C GLN A 52 -25.89 -1.89 -6.19
N SER A 53 -26.70 -2.38 -5.25
CA SER A 53 -28.08 -1.92 -5.06
C SER A 53 -28.18 -0.56 -4.35
N LYS A 54 -27.09 -0.12 -3.70
CA LYS A 54 -27.05 1.13 -2.95
C LYS A 54 -26.69 2.32 -3.85
N PRO A 55 -27.31 3.50 -3.60
CA PRO A 55 -27.00 4.72 -4.35
C PRO A 55 -25.56 5.21 -4.11
N THR A 56 -25.02 4.90 -2.94
CA THR A 56 -23.63 5.16 -2.54
C THR A 56 -22.86 3.86 -2.44
N LYS A 57 -21.69 3.77 -3.09
CA LYS A 57 -20.80 2.60 -3.05
C LYS A 57 -19.53 2.93 -2.27
N PRO A 58 -19.22 2.20 -1.19
CA PRO A 58 -17.94 2.36 -0.51
C PRO A 58 -16.81 1.85 -1.42
N VAL A 59 -15.77 2.65 -1.51
CA VAL A 59 -14.54 2.36 -2.26
C VAL A 59 -13.37 2.43 -1.29
N THR A 60 -12.40 1.54 -1.49
CA THR A 60 -11.11 1.58 -0.80
C THR A 60 -10.01 1.62 -1.84
N LEU A 61 -9.24 2.69 -1.84
CA LEU A 61 -8.00 2.82 -2.60
C LEU A 61 -6.86 2.29 -1.74
N HIS A 62 -6.08 1.37 -2.30
CA HIS A 62 -4.91 0.77 -1.68
C HIS A 62 -3.65 1.33 -2.30
N LEU A 63 -2.81 1.99 -1.51
CA LEU A 63 -1.54 2.58 -1.93
C LEU A 63 -0.38 1.85 -1.25
N PHE A 64 0.50 1.24 -2.03
CA PHE A 64 1.73 0.65 -1.47
C PHE A 64 2.72 1.75 -1.08
N VAL A 65 3.25 1.63 0.14
CA VAL A 65 4.24 2.56 0.71
C VAL A 65 5.44 1.80 1.27
N ASP A 66 6.58 2.49 1.36
CA ASP A 66 7.73 1.96 2.07
C ASP A 66 7.55 2.05 3.60
N GLN A 67 8.37 1.29 4.33
CA GLN A 67 8.33 1.27 5.79
C GLN A 67 8.54 2.65 6.42
N PRO A 68 9.54 3.47 5.99
CA PRO A 68 9.71 4.81 6.56
C PRO A 68 8.48 5.70 6.38
N THR A 69 7.77 5.63 5.25
CA THR A 69 6.53 6.38 5.02
C THR A 69 5.41 5.87 5.91
N TYR A 70 5.25 4.54 6.02
CA TYR A 70 4.28 3.91 6.91
C TYR A 70 4.46 4.34 8.37
N GLU A 71 5.69 4.30 8.88
CA GLU A 71 6.03 4.73 10.24
C GLU A 71 5.76 6.22 10.45
N SER A 72 6.08 7.07 9.46
CA SER A 72 5.85 8.52 9.55
C SER A 72 4.35 8.87 9.62
N MET A 73 3.48 8.00 9.10
CA MET A 73 2.02 8.16 9.17
C MET A 73 1.40 7.59 10.46
N ARG A 74 2.21 7.03 11.38
CA ARG A 74 1.75 6.42 12.63
C ARG A 74 2.34 7.15 13.83
N ILE A 75 1.80 8.34 14.10
CA ILE A 75 2.19 9.19 15.23
C ILE A 75 1.11 9.19 16.32
N GLU A 76 1.51 9.45 17.56
CA GLU A 76 0.56 9.64 18.66
C GLU A 76 -0.17 10.98 18.51
N ASP A 77 -1.47 10.99 18.76
CA ASP A 77 -2.28 12.21 18.86
C ASP A 77 -2.08 12.90 20.23
N ASP A 78 -2.74 14.04 20.43
CA ASP A 78 -2.66 14.82 21.68
C ASP A 78 -3.14 14.04 22.92
N GLU A 79 -3.87 12.93 22.73
CA GLU A 79 -4.35 12.03 23.78
C GLU A 79 -3.42 10.82 23.98
N GLY A 80 -2.29 10.76 23.29
CA GLY A 80 -1.34 9.65 23.35
C GLY A 80 -1.82 8.39 22.62
N ARG A 81 -2.82 8.50 21.73
CA ARG A 81 -3.32 7.37 20.94
C ARG A 81 -2.65 7.35 19.59
N LEU A 82 -2.29 6.15 19.13
CA LEU A 82 -1.72 5.99 17.80
C LEU A 82 -2.73 6.39 16.72
N LYS A 83 -2.40 7.40 15.91
CA LYS A 83 -3.17 7.86 14.76
C LYS A 83 -2.68 7.18 13.47
N GLY A 84 -3.51 7.21 12.43
CA GLY A 84 -3.25 6.50 11.17
C GLY A 84 -3.58 5.01 11.21
N VAL A 85 -4.47 4.59 12.10
CA VAL A 85 -4.97 3.21 12.22
C VAL A 85 -6.48 3.15 12.02
N PHE A 86 -7.06 1.97 11.79
CA PHE A 86 -8.50 1.81 11.47
C PHE A 86 -9.45 2.46 12.51
N GLY A 87 -9.07 2.49 13.80
CA GLY A 87 -9.87 3.11 14.86
C GLY A 87 -9.55 4.58 15.16
N ASN A 88 -8.48 5.13 14.60
CA ASN A 88 -8.03 6.51 14.77
C ASN A 88 -7.37 6.96 13.46
N SER A 89 -8.19 7.16 12.43
CA SER A 89 -7.74 7.42 11.07
C SER A 89 -7.40 8.89 10.85
N TRP A 90 -6.65 9.15 9.79
CA TRP A 90 -6.43 10.50 9.28
C TRP A 90 -7.64 10.96 8.47
N SER A 91 -8.04 12.21 8.66
CA SER A 91 -8.81 12.93 7.64
C SER A 91 -7.86 13.50 6.57
N LEU A 92 -8.42 13.92 5.43
CA LEU A 92 -7.62 14.55 4.38
C LEU A 92 -6.96 15.86 4.84
N SER A 93 -7.67 16.67 5.64
CA SER A 93 -7.15 17.93 6.21
C SER A 93 -6.03 17.71 7.22
N ASP A 94 -6.11 16.65 8.02
CA ASP A 94 -5.01 16.30 8.93
C ASP A 94 -3.75 15.96 8.13
N LEU A 95 -3.92 15.15 7.06
CA LEU A 95 -2.81 14.71 6.23
C LEU A 95 -2.18 15.87 5.45
N GLU A 96 -2.98 16.84 5.01
CA GLU A 96 -2.48 18.08 4.39
C GLU A 96 -1.54 18.85 5.33
N SER A 97 -1.91 18.93 6.62
CA SER A 97 -1.11 19.64 7.62
C SER A 97 0.24 18.96 7.83
N LEU A 98 0.27 17.63 7.87
CA LEU A 98 1.51 16.83 7.96
C LEU A 98 2.32 16.87 6.67
N ALA A 99 1.67 16.89 5.51
CA ALA A 99 2.31 16.99 4.20
C ALA A 99 3.13 18.28 4.01
N LYS A 100 2.86 19.32 4.79
CA LYS A 100 3.62 20.59 4.76
C LYS A 100 5.00 20.45 5.40
N THR A 101 5.21 19.46 6.26
CA THR A 101 6.44 19.30 7.06
C THR A 101 7.16 17.97 6.81
N ASP A 102 6.49 16.97 6.21
CA ASP A 102 7.08 15.67 5.89
C ASP A 102 6.93 15.34 4.39
N ASP A 103 8.05 15.33 3.67
CA ASP A 103 8.13 15.00 2.23
C ASP A 103 7.58 13.61 1.88
N LYS A 104 7.66 12.63 2.79
CA LYS A 104 7.13 11.28 2.57
C LYS A 104 5.61 11.32 2.57
N ILE A 105 5.04 12.04 3.54
CA ILE A 105 3.58 12.24 3.66
C ILE A 105 3.08 13.12 2.51
N GLN A 106 3.84 14.14 2.11
CA GLN A 106 3.50 14.98 0.96
C GLN A 106 3.26 14.16 -0.31
N ARG A 107 4.08 13.13 -0.54
CA ARG A 107 3.89 12.23 -1.69
C ARG A 107 2.60 11.42 -1.58
N VAL A 108 2.29 10.88 -0.41
CA VAL A 108 1.05 10.12 -0.20
C VAL A 108 -0.16 11.04 -0.37
N TYR A 109 -0.12 12.22 0.24
CA TYR A 109 -1.15 13.23 0.13
C TYR A 109 -1.41 13.62 -1.33
N GLY A 110 -0.36 13.96 -2.09
CA GLY A 110 -0.48 14.28 -3.52
C GLY A 110 -1.14 13.18 -4.33
N GLN A 111 -0.80 11.91 -4.07
CA GLN A 111 -1.42 10.78 -4.76
C GLN A 111 -2.90 10.60 -4.42
N ILE A 112 -3.26 10.81 -3.15
CA ILE A 112 -4.65 10.78 -2.72
C ILE A 112 -5.44 11.91 -3.37
N THR A 113 -4.90 13.14 -3.38
CA THR A 113 -5.60 14.29 -3.96
C THR A 113 -5.74 14.19 -5.48
N ASP A 114 -4.70 13.71 -6.17
CA ASP A 114 -4.76 13.48 -7.62
C ASP A 114 -5.85 12.46 -7.94
N HIS A 115 -5.88 11.36 -7.18
CA HIS A 115 -6.90 10.31 -7.34
C HIS A 115 -8.31 10.82 -7.07
N LEU A 116 -8.53 11.53 -5.96
CA LEU A 116 -9.83 12.09 -5.62
C LEU A 116 -10.29 13.12 -6.66
N THR A 117 -9.37 13.92 -7.21
CA THR A 117 -9.68 14.83 -8.31
C THR A 117 -10.15 14.07 -9.55
N GLU A 118 -9.48 12.97 -9.92
CA GLU A 118 -9.92 12.10 -11.01
C GLU A 118 -11.29 11.45 -10.75
N VAL A 119 -11.63 11.14 -9.50
CA VAL A 119 -12.95 10.62 -9.10
C VAL A 119 -14.02 11.70 -9.24
N LEU A 120 -13.77 12.91 -8.76
CA LEU A 120 -14.70 14.05 -8.88
C LEU A 120 -15.00 14.38 -10.34
N LEU A 121 -13.98 14.31 -11.21
CA LEU A 121 -14.14 14.48 -12.67
C LEU A 121 -15.00 13.39 -13.33
N ARG A 122 -15.26 12.27 -12.65
CA ARG A 122 -16.10 11.15 -13.11
C ARG A 122 -17.47 11.11 -12.44
N ASP A 123 -17.95 12.27 -11.96
CA ASP A 123 -19.21 12.43 -11.23
C ASP A 123 -19.29 11.64 -9.91
N GLY A 124 -18.15 11.33 -9.30
CA GLY A 124 -18.11 10.80 -7.93
C GLY A 124 -18.27 11.93 -6.91
N ASP A 125 -18.86 11.63 -5.76
CA ASP A 125 -18.83 12.50 -4.57
C ASP A 125 -17.94 11.83 -3.52
N CYS A 126 -16.92 12.54 -3.04
CA CYS A 126 -16.01 12.05 -2.02
C CYS A 126 -16.46 12.61 -0.68
N GLN A 127 -17.05 11.74 0.15
CA GLN A 127 -17.49 12.08 1.50
C GLN A 127 -16.96 11.03 2.47
N ASN A 128 -16.70 11.47 3.70
CA ASN A 128 -16.25 10.63 4.81
C ASN A 128 -14.92 9.93 4.53
N GLU A 129 -13.93 10.67 4.05
CA GLU A 129 -12.58 10.16 3.80
C GLU A 129 -11.94 9.70 5.09
N GLN A 130 -11.54 8.43 5.12
CA GLN A 130 -10.76 7.87 6.21
C GLN A 130 -9.49 7.26 5.65
N ILE A 131 -8.36 7.77 6.12
CA ILE A 131 -7.03 7.33 5.68
C ILE A 131 -6.38 6.58 6.82
N SER A 132 -6.04 5.31 6.58
CA SER A 132 -5.42 4.44 7.58
C SER A 132 -4.26 3.67 6.99
N THR A 133 -3.29 3.32 7.82
CA THR A 133 -2.16 2.49 7.45
C THR A 133 -2.44 1.04 7.82
N LEU A 134 -2.00 0.12 6.97
CA LEU A 134 -2.14 -1.32 7.17
C LEU A 134 -0.83 -2.05 6.86
N GLU A 135 -0.48 -2.97 7.75
CA GLU A 135 0.58 -3.94 7.52
C GLU A 135 0.02 -5.21 6.88
N LEU A 136 0.64 -5.63 5.79
CA LEU A 136 0.34 -6.88 5.13
C LEU A 136 1.19 -7.99 5.74
N ASN A 137 0.79 -8.41 6.92
CA ASN A 137 1.51 -9.41 7.70
C ASN A 137 1.17 -10.83 7.26
N VAL A 138 2.18 -11.70 7.38
CA VAL A 138 2.00 -13.14 7.30
C VAL A 138 2.47 -13.75 8.60
N TYR A 139 1.62 -14.57 9.20
CA TYR A 139 1.95 -15.23 10.46
C TYR A 139 1.37 -16.64 10.51
N LYS A 140 2.01 -17.48 11.31
CA LYS A 140 1.60 -18.85 11.62
C LYS A 140 1.78 -19.10 13.10
N SER A 141 0.72 -19.53 13.76
CA SER A 141 0.76 -19.99 15.14
C SER A 141 1.71 -21.17 15.26
N ALA A 142 2.53 -21.17 16.32
CA ALA A 142 3.58 -22.17 16.51
C ALA A 142 3.03 -23.60 16.48
N ARG A 143 1.79 -23.78 16.96
CA ARG A 143 1.04 -25.03 16.94
C ARG A 143 -0.35 -24.78 16.38
N SER A 144 -0.87 -25.72 15.58
CA SER A 144 -2.27 -25.71 15.13
C SER A 144 -3.16 -26.55 16.04
N ALA A 145 -2.59 -27.53 16.74
CA ALA A 145 -3.27 -28.38 17.71
C ALA A 145 -2.42 -28.55 18.97
N ILE A 146 -3.01 -28.31 20.14
CA ILE A 146 -2.34 -28.49 21.45
C ILE A 146 -3.25 -29.19 22.45
N LYS A 147 -2.64 -29.91 23.40
CA LYS A 147 -3.33 -30.43 24.59
C LYS A 147 -3.04 -29.50 25.75
N PHE A 148 -4.08 -28.86 26.28
CA PHE A 148 -3.98 -27.94 27.40
C PHE A 148 -5.04 -28.29 28.45
N ASN A 149 -4.61 -28.53 29.69
CA ASN A 149 -5.50 -28.93 30.80
C ASN A 149 -6.43 -30.10 30.44
N ASN A 150 -5.88 -31.15 29.83
CA ASN A 150 -6.60 -32.33 29.35
C ASN A 150 -7.70 -32.04 28.30
N LYS A 151 -7.65 -30.86 27.66
CA LYS A 151 -8.51 -30.50 26.54
C LYS A 151 -7.67 -30.36 25.28
N TYR A 152 -8.23 -30.77 24.16
CA TYR A 152 -7.64 -30.50 22.85
C TYR A 152 -8.12 -29.14 22.36
N VAL A 153 -7.18 -28.30 21.95
CA VAL A 153 -7.43 -26.98 21.37
C VAL A 153 -6.89 -26.98 19.96
N LEU A 154 -7.76 -26.70 18.99
CA LEU A 154 -7.41 -26.56 17.59
C LEU A 154 -7.63 -25.11 17.18
N LEU A 155 -6.62 -24.50 16.57
CA LEU A 155 -6.71 -23.15 16.01
C LEU A 155 -7.18 -23.28 14.56
N VAL A 156 -8.08 -22.40 14.11
CA VAL A 156 -8.61 -22.41 12.74
C VAL A 156 -8.67 -20.98 12.19
N GLY A 157 -8.50 -20.85 10.87
CA GLY A 157 -8.61 -19.56 10.17
C GLY A 157 -7.48 -18.61 10.57
N ASP A 158 -7.79 -17.33 10.76
CA ASP A 158 -6.80 -16.32 11.12
C ASP A 158 -6.15 -16.60 12.48
N ALA A 159 -6.82 -17.29 13.41
CA ALA A 159 -6.20 -17.69 14.68
C ALA A 159 -5.06 -18.70 14.49
N GLU A 160 -5.10 -19.48 13.41
CA GLU A 160 -4.08 -20.47 13.08
C GLU A 160 -2.98 -19.86 12.21
N SER A 161 -3.35 -19.14 11.15
CA SER A 161 -2.40 -18.37 10.35
C SER A 161 -3.07 -17.36 9.42
N GLY A 162 -2.56 -16.12 9.39
CA GLY A 162 -3.04 -15.04 8.53
C GLY A 162 -2.15 -14.76 7.33
N LEU A 163 -2.76 -14.46 6.18
CA LEU A 163 -2.10 -14.05 4.93
C LEU A 163 -2.89 -12.89 4.30
N VAL A 164 -2.51 -11.65 4.59
CA VAL A 164 -3.31 -10.46 4.22
C VAL A 164 -3.31 -10.17 2.71
N LEU A 165 -2.30 -10.64 1.96
CA LEU A 165 -2.18 -10.43 0.51
C LEU A 165 -3.04 -11.37 -0.36
N GLU A 166 -3.73 -12.35 0.23
CA GLU A 166 -4.39 -13.42 -0.50
C GLU A 166 -5.84 -13.61 -0.09
N ARG A 167 -6.50 -14.57 -0.74
CA ARG A 167 -7.80 -15.13 -0.35
C ARG A 167 -7.70 -15.83 1.02
N GLY A 168 -7.36 -15.10 2.09
CA GLY A 168 -7.33 -15.60 3.46
C GLY A 168 -8.62 -16.33 3.84
N PHE A 169 -9.75 -15.86 3.28
CA PHE A 169 -11.05 -16.54 3.38
C PHE A 169 -11.06 -17.96 2.79
N ASN A 170 -10.49 -18.18 1.60
CA ASN A 170 -10.46 -19.52 0.98
C ASN A 170 -9.57 -20.48 1.76
N LYS A 171 -8.43 -20.00 2.27
CA LYS A 171 -7.58 -20.77 3.16
C LYS A 171 -8.30 -21.10 4.46
N GLY A 172 -8.96 -20.12 5.07
CA GLY A 172 -9.74 -20.31 6.29
C GLY A 172 -10.83 -21.37 6.12
N LEU A 173 -11.55 -21.34 4.99
CA LEU A 173 -12.53 -22.38 4.64
C LEU A 173 -11.89 -23.76 4.48
N LYS A 174 -10.75 -23.85 3.78
CA LYS A 174 -10.02 -25.12 3.63
C LYS A 174 -9.56 -25.65 4.99
N GLY A 175 -8.97 -24.81 5.82
CA GLY A 175 -8.54 -25.16 7.17
C GLY A 175 -9.70 -25.58 8.08
N ALA A 176 -10.86 -24.93 7.96
CA ALA A 176 -12.06 -25.32 8.70
C ALA A 176 -12.59 -26.70 8.27
N ALA A 177 -12.56 -27.01 6.97
CA ALA A 177 -12.97 -28.32 6.47
C ALA A 177 -12.04 -29.44 6.99
N ILE A 178 -10.73 -29.24 6.95
CA ILE A 178 -9.75 -30.22 7.46
C ILE A 178 -9.89 -30.37 8.98
N CYS A 179 -10.09 -29.27 9.72
CA CYS A 179 -10.36 -29.34 11.16
C CYS A 179 -11.62 -30.14 11.46
N ALA A 180 -12.71 -29.91 10.73
CA ALA A 180 -13.96 -30.65 10.91
C ALA A 180 -13.77 -32.15 10.64
N GLN A 181 -12.99 -32.50 9.61
CA GLN A 181 -12.64 -33.89 9.32
C GLN A 181 -11.83 -34.52 10.45
N ALA A 182 -10.79 -33.84 10.95
CA ALA A 182 -9.95 -34.33 12.04
C ALA A 182 -10.75 -34.57 13.34
N VAL A 183 -11.70 -33.67 13.65
CA VAL A 183 -12.63 -33.82 14.78
C VAL A 183 -13.60 -34.98 14.56
N SER A 184 -14.15 -35.14 13.35
CA SER A 184 -15.02 -36.27 13.03
C SER A 184 -14.29 -37.61 13.18
N THR A 185 -13.07 -37.72 12.65
CA THR A 185 -12.24 -38.93 12.77
C THR A 185 -11.91 -39.25 14.23
N TYR A 186 -11.60 -38.23 15.04
CA TYR A 186 -11.37 -38.40 16.47
C TYR A 186 -12.57 -39.06 17.18
N PHE A 187 -13.80 -38.60 16.89
CA PHE A 187 -15.00 -39.16 17.52
C PHE A 187 -15.45 -40.51 16.95
N GLN A 188 -15.02 -40.89 15.75
CA GLN A 188 -15.32 -42.19 15.15
C GLN A 188 -14.41 -43.32 15.67
N ASN A 189 -13.23 -42.99 16.19
CA ASN A 189 -12.30 -43.97 16.71
C ASN A 189 -12.61 -44.28 18.19
N GLU A 190 -13.22 -45.45 18.45
CA GLU A 190 -13.73 -45.85 19.78
C GLU A 190 -12.65 -46.11 20.86
N ASN A 191 -11.34 -46.08 20.51
CA ASN A 191 -10.23 -46.38 21.42
C ASN A 191 -9.47 -45.12 21.89
N LEU A 192 -10.15 -44.21 22.58
CA LEU A 192 -9.59 -42.95 23.11
C LEU A 192 -8.69 -43.10 24.36
N LYS A 193 -7.90 -44.18 24.45
CA LYS A 193 -7.05 -44.44 25.63
C LYS A 193 -5.68 -43.78 25.60
N ASP A 194 -5.41 -42.93 24.61
CA ASP A 194 -4.09 -42.36 24.41
C ASP A 194 -3.86 -41.10 25.27
N GLU A 195 -2.76 -41.07 26.02
CA GLU A 195 -2.35 -39.88 26.79
C GLU A 195 -1.83 -38.76 25.86
N GLY A 196 -1.44 -39.13 24.63
CA GLY A 196 -0.86 -38.24 23.62
C GLY A 196 -1.86 -37.38 22.85
N MET A 197 -1.36 -36.73 21.79
CA MET A 197 -2.18 -36.04 20.79
C MET A 197 -2.76 -37.08 19.82
N PRO A 198 -4.08 -37.07 19.56
CA PRO A 198 -4.69 -37.94 18.56
C PRO A 198 -4.04 -37.78 17.18
N GLU A 199 -3.83 -38.89 16.46
CA GLU A 199 -3.22 -38.90 15.13
C GLU A 199 -3.97 -37.99 14.15
N SER A 200 -5.30 -37.92 14.22
CA SER A 200 -6.09 -37.01 13.38
C SER A 200 -5.77 -35.53 13.61
N PHE A 201 -5.43 -35.14 14.84
CA PHE A 201 -5.03 -33.77 15.17
C PHE A 201 -3.58 -33.47 14.79
N VAL A 202 -2.70 -34.49 14.83
CA VAL A 202 -1.34 -34.39 14.27
C VAL A 202 -1.40 -34.23 12.75
N SER A 203 -2.25 -35.01 12.06
CA SER A 203 -2.49 -34.86 10.61
C SER A 203 -2.99 -33.45 10.27
N TYR A 204 -3.95 -32.94 11.04
CA TYR A 204 -4.44 -31.57 10.90
C TYR A 204 -3.31 -30.52 11.02
N GLU A 205 -2.45 -30.66 12.02
CA GLU A 205 -1.32 -29.76 12.22
C GLU A 205 -0.34 -29.77 11.03
N ASN A 206 -0.04 -30.95 10.47
CA ASN A 206 0.83 -31.08 9.31
C ASN A 206 0.18 -30.51 8.03
N GLU A 207 -1.10 -30.82 7.77
CA GLU A 207 -1.80 -30.34 6.58
C GLU A 207 -1.96 -28.81 6.57
N THR A 208 -2.24 -28.21 7.73
CA THR A 208 -2.30 -26.74 7.84
C THR A 208 -0.95 -26.08 7.61
N LEU A 209 0.14 -26.71 8.05
CA LEU A 209 1.50 -26.26 7.77
C LEU A 209 1.81 -26.29 6.26
N GLU A 210 1.51 -27.40 5.57
CA GLU A 210 1.75 -27.51 4.12
C GLU A 210 0.95 -26.45 3.33
N ILE A 211 -0.30 -26.22 3.70
CA ILE A 211 -1.14 -25.17 3.11
C ILE A 211 -0.49 -23.80 3.36
N PHE A 212 -0.08 -23.52 4.59
CA PHE A 212 0.56 -22.26 4.93
C PHE A 212 1.84 -22.03 4.12
N GLU A 213 2.73 -23.01 4.02
CA GLU A 213 3.99 -22.89 3.28
C GLU A 213 3.77 -22.66 1.79
N SER A 214 2.80 -23.38 1.19
CA SER A 214 2.42 -23.19 -0.20
C SER A 214 1.93 -21.76 -0.45
N GLU A 215 0.97 -21.29 0.36
CA GLU A 215 0.43 -19.94 0.23
C GLU A 215 1.48 -18.85 0.51
N LEU A 216 2.36 -19.08 1.49
CA LEU A 216 3.45 -18.17 1.81
C LEU A 216 4.41 -18.01 0.62
N ARG A 217 4.73 -19.11 -0.07
CA ARG A 217 5.55 -19.07 -1.28
C ARG A 217 4.89 -18.21 -2.36
N PHE A 218 3.59 -18.39 -2.60
CA PHE A 218 2.86 -17.56 -3.56
C PHE A 218 2.84 -16.08 -3.15
N ALA A 219 2.62 -15.78 -1.87
CA ALA A 219 2.65 -14.42 -1.34
C ALA A 219 4.04 -13.77 -1.56
N LYS A 220 5.13 -14.50 -1.29
CA LYS A 220 6.50 -14.02 -1.53
C LYS A 220 6.78 -13.77 -3.02
N ILE A 221 6.38 -14.68 -3.90
CA ILE A 221 6.54 -14.51 -5.35
C ILE A 221 5.79 -13.27 -5.84
N LYS A 222 4.54 -13.10 -5.43
CA LYS A 222 3.76 -11.89 -5.74
C LYS A 222 4.46 -10.65 -5.21
N ASN A 223 4.95 -10.69 -3.97
CA ASN A 223 5.65 -9.57 -3.37
C ASN A 223 6.90 -9.15 -4.17
N VAL A 224 7.69 -10.12 -4.64
CA VAL A 224 8.86 -9.88 -5.50
C VAL A 224 8.45 -9.28 -6.84
N ALA A 225 7.37 -9.77 -7.46
CA ALA A 225 6.85 -9.20 -8.70
C ALA A 225 6.43 -7.73 -8.50
N LEU A 226 5.73 -7.42 -7.41
CA LEU A 226 5.34 -6.05 -7.06
C LEU A 226 6.57 -5.15 -6.84
N ASN A 227 7.60 -5.65 -6.13
CA ASN A 227 8.84 -4.91 -5.89
C ASN A 227 9.58 -4.59 -7.20
N THR A 228 9.55 -5.52 -8.15
CA THR A 228 10.20 -5.34 -9.46
C THR A 228 9.48 -4.27 -10.27
N VAL A 229 8.15 -4.28 -10.26
CA VAL A 229 7.33 -3.24 -10.88
C VAL A 229 7.64 -1.87 -10.26
N GLU A 230 7.63 -1.74 -8.94
CA GLU A 230 7.96 -0.47 -8.26
C GLU A 230 9.36 0.06 -8.57
N LYS A 231 10.38 -0.82 -8.55
CA LYS A 231 11.77 -0.42 -8.88
C LYS A 231 11.89 0.07 -10.32
N SER A 232 11.24 -0.61 -11.27
CA SER A 232 11.22 -0.20 -12.68
C SER A 232 10.61 1.19 -12.87
N LEU A 233 9.54 1.48 -12.14
CA LEU A 233 8.88 2.79 -12.18
C LEU A 233 9.73 3.90 -11.58
N ASN A 234 10.32 3.65 -10.41
CA ASN A 234 11.20 4.61 -9.75
C ASN A 234 12.46 4.89 -10.57
N GLY A 235 13.04 3.87 -11.22
CA GLY A 235 14.17 4.03 -12.14
C GLY A 235 13.80 4.88 -13.37
N SER A 236 12.64 4.65 -13.97
CA SER A 236 12.14 5.43 -15.12
C SER A 236 11.92 6.90 -14.77
N ARG A 237 11.56 7.21 -13.52
CA ARG A 237 11.40 8.58 -13.01
C ARG A 237 12.74 9.30 -12.87
N MET A 238 13.76 8.65 -12.31
CA MET A 238 15.10 9.25 -12.21
C MET A 238 15.66 9.63 -13.58
N VAL A 239 15.41 8.81 -14.62
CA VAL A 239 15.85 9.12 -15.99
C VAL A 239 15.11 10.35 -16.55
N LYS A 240 13.80 10.51 -16.28
CA LYS A 240 13.03 11.69 -16.72
C LYS A 240 13.45 12.97 -16.00
N GLU A 241 13.64 12.93 -14.68
CA GLU A 241 14.11 14.09 -13.91
C GLU A 241 15.53 14.51 -14.30
N THR A 242 16.41 13.53 -14.61
CA THR A 242 17.77 13.81 -15.10
C THR A 242 17.75 14.42 -16.50
N SER A 243 16.92 13.89 -17.40
CA SER A 243 16.77 14.40 -18.78
C SER A 243 16.18 15.83 -18.79
N PHE A 244 15.21 16.10 -17.92
CA PHE A 244 14.62 17.43 -17.77
C PHE A 244 15.65 18.45 -17.23
N LYS A 245 16.39 18.11 -16.18
CA LYS A 245 17.48 18.95 -15.66
C LYS A 245 18.57 19.19 -16.69
N MET A 246 18.96 18.16 -17.47
CA MET A 246 19.93 18.32 -18.55
C MET A 246 19.43 19.29 -19.64
N SER A 247 18.13 19.26 -19.97
CA SER A 247 17.52 20.19 -20.93
C SER A 247 17.43 21.64 -20.43
N GLU A 248 17.26 21.86 -19.13
CA GLU A 248 17.31 23.20 -18.52
C GLU A 248 18.74 23.74 -18.43
N THR A 249 19.73 22.88 -18.19
CA THR A 249 21.14 23.31 -18.25
C THR A 249 21.60 23.64 -19.67
N SER A 250 21.10 22.96 -20.70
CA SER A 250 21.46 23.24 -22.10
C SER A 250 20.78 24.50 -22.66
N SER A 251 19.55 24.80 -22.23
CA SER A 251 18.87 26.07 -22.55
C SER A 251 19.53 27.27 -21.86
N ASN A 252 19.98 27.11 -20.60
CA ASN A 252 20.72 28.15 -19.88
C ASN A 252 22.17 28.33 -20.37
N ALA A 253 22.81 27.28 -20.90
CA ALA A 253 24.10 27.41 -21.56
C ALA A 253 23.98 28.13 -22.91
N SER A 254 22.92 27.86 -23.68
CA SER A 254 22.68 28.52 -24.97
C SER A 254 22.34 30.01 -24.82
N SER A 255 21.64 30.40 -23.75
CA SER A 255 21.35 31.82 -23.45
C SER A 255 22.58 32.61 -22.97
N LYS A 256 23.57 31.95 -22.35
CA LYS A 256 24.87 32.58 -22.00
C LYS A 256 25.81 32.73 -23.19
N VAL A 257 25.72 31.85 -24.20
CA VAL A 257 26.53 31.99 -25.43
C VAL A 257 25.98 33.10 -26.35
N PHE A 258 24.68 33.42 -26.27
CA PHE A 258 24.08 34.48 -27.07
C PHE A 258 24.21 35.91 -26.47
N SER A 259 24.70 36.05 -25.23
CA SER A 259 24.89 37.37 -24.58
C SER A 259 26.33 37.88 -24.58
N SER A 260 27.30 37.12 -25.11
CA SER A 260 28.72 37.52 -25.15
C SER A 260 29.22 38.00 -26.53
N SER A 261 28.34 38.30 -27.49
CA SER A 261 28.68 38.87 -28.80
C SER A 261 28.14 40.29 -29.00
N LYS A 262 28.40 41.20 -28.04
CA LYS A 262 28.45 42.64 -28.34
C LYS A 262 29.90 43.06 -28.43
N TRP A 263 30.38 43.10 -29.66
CA TRP A 263 31.63 43.74 -30.04
C TRP A 263 31.52 45.25 -29.81
N ASP A 264 32.51 45.77 -29.09
CA ASP A 264 32.93 47.16 -29.11
C ASP A 264 33.28 47.59 -30.54
N ASN A 265 32.78 48.75 -30.95
CA ASN A 265 33.43 49.57 -31.97
C ASN A 265 33.13 51.03 -31.66
N GLY A 266 34.13 51.70 -31.07
CA GLY A 266 34.20 53.14 -31.06
C GLY A 266 34.53 53.68 -32.45
N ASN A 267 34.05 54.87 -32.76
CA ASN A 267 34.85 55.87 -33.44
C ASN A 267 34.27 57.28 -33.28
N ASN A 268 35.19 58.19 -32.99
CA ASN A 268 35.08 59.64 -32.96
C ASN A 268 34.61 60.21 -34.30
N ALA A 269 33.86 61.33 -34.24
CA ALA A 269 34.14 62.51 -35.06
C ALA A 269 33.41 63.73 -34.50
N ASP A 270 34.22 64.75 -34.17
CA ASP A 270 33.82 66.13 -33.96
C ASP A 270 33.01 66.71 -35.13
N THR A 271 32.04 67.58 -34.84
CA THR A 271 31.97 68.89 -35.50
C THR A 271 31.09 69.88 -34.73
N THR A 272 31.70 71.03 -34.49
CA THR A 272 31.25 72.32 -33.97
C THR A 272 30.03 72.91 -34.69
N SER A 273 29.14 73.61 -33.97
CA SER A 273 29.09 75.10 -33.92
C SER A 273 27.73 75.68 -33.49
N SER A 274 27.78 76.44 -32.39
CA SER A 274 27.19 77.77 -32.13
C SER A 274 25.68 78.05 -32.15
N CYS A 275 25.23 78.57 -30.99
CA CYS A 275 24.35 79.74 -30.74
C CYS A 275 22.89 79.66 -31.24
N ILE A 276 21.86 80.05 -30.47
CA ILE A 276 21.61 81.40 -29.96
C ILE A 276 20.65 81.35 -28.76
N VAL A 277 20.87 82.31 -27.88
CA VAL A 277 20.14 82.81 -26.70
C VAL A 277 18.66 83.11 -26.95
N SER A 278 17.78 82.72 -26.02
CA SER A 278 16.76 83.55 -25.33
C SER A 278 16.05 82.69 -24.28
#